data_AF-A0A9E4JA56-F1
#
_entry.id   AF-A0A9E4JA56-F1
#
_cell.length_a   1.000
_cell.length_b   1.000
_cell.length_c   1.000
_cell.angle_alpha   90.00
_cell.angle_beta   90.00
_cell.angle_gamma   90.00
#
_symmetry.space_group_name_H-M   'P 1'
#
loop_
_entity.id
_entity.type
_entity.pdbx_description
1 polymer ?
#
loop_
_entity_poly.entity_id
_entity_poly.type
_entity_poly.pdbx_seq_one_letter_code
_entity_poly.pdbx_strand_id
1 'polypeptide(L)'
;MDLTGWLEFFVEGLATQLAEVKLRGEFAIRRDVLVNAHRLNPRQAQAVEHVLEHGRIDIRTFEALCPESPRRTLQRDLAQMEAMGLLTREGGTNKAAYTPSGKW
;
A
#
# COMPACT_ATOMS: atom_id res chain seq x y z
N MET A 1 -39.32 -19.19 20.82
CA MET A 1 -38.25 -19.33 19.80
C MET A 1 -37.05 -18.58 20.34
N ASP A 2 -35.93 -19.26 20.52
CA ASP A 2 -34.68 -18.65 20.97
C ASP A 2 -33.92 -18.13 19.74
N LEU A 3 -33.62 -16.84 19.73
CA LEU A 3 -32.93 -16.14 18.62
C LEU A 3 -31.49 -15.78 18.98
N THR A 4 -31.01 -16.20 20.16
CA THR A 4 -29.69 -15.82 20.68
C THR A 4 -28.56 -16.20 19.72
N GLY A 5 -28.59 -17.42 19.16
CA GLY A 5 -27.58 -17.84 18.19
C GLY A 5 -27.60 -17.05 16.87
N TRP A 6 -28.76 -16.51 16.48
CA TRP A 6 -28.84 -15.63 15.32
C TRP A 6 -28.21 -14.27 15.64
N LEU A 7 -28.53 -13.70 16.80
CA LEU A 7 -27.92 -12.44 17.24
C LEU A 7 -26.41 -12.54 17.38
N GLU A 8 -25.88 -13.63 17.94
CA GLU A 8 -24.44 -13.87 18.06
C GLU A 8 -23.74 -13.90 16.70
N PHE A 9 -24.30 -14.63 15.74
CA PHE A 9 -23.77 -14.68 14.37
C PHE A 9 -23.72 -13.31 13.70
N PHE A 10 -24.78 -12.50 13.84
CA PHE A 10 -24.82 -11.16 13.24
C PHE A 10 -23.87 -10.18 13.92
N VAL A 11 -23.75 -10.24 15.25
CA VAL A 11 -22.83 -9.39 15.99
C VAL A 11 -21.38 -9.71 15.62
N GLU A 12 -21.01 -10.99 15.50
CA GLU A 12 -19.68 -11.40 15.08
C GLU A 12 -19.36 -11.01 13.63
N GLY A 13 -20.31 -11.22 12.72
CA GLY A 13 -20.19 -10.80 11.32
C GLY A 13 -20.01 -9.29 11.18
N LEU A 14 -20.81 -8.51 11.92
CA LEU A 14 -20.72 -7.05 11.91
C LEU A 14 -19.40 -6.55 12.51
N ALA A 15 -18.92 -7.17 13.58
CA ALA A 15 -17.63 -6.83 14.18
C ALA A 15 -16.47 -7.04 13.18
N THR A 16 -16.49 -8.16 12.44
CA THR A 16 -15.51 -8.46 11.39
C THR A 16 -15.56 -7.40 10.29
N GLN A 17 -16.76 -7.08 9.80
CA GLN A 17 -16.95 -6.07 8.74
C GLN A 17 -16.50 -4.67 9.20
N LEU A 18 -16.77 -4.27 10.44
CA LEU A 18 -16.32 -2.99 10.99
C LEU A 18 -14.79 -2.93 11.10
N ALA A 19 -14.14 -4.04 11.46
CA ALA A 19 -12.68 -4.12 11.48
C ALA A 19 -12.09 -3.93 10.07
N GLU A 20 -12.70 -4.54 9.05
CA GLU A 20 -12.27 -4.34 7.66
C GLU A 20 -12.46 -2.90 7.18
N VAL A 21 -13.61 -2.27 7.48
CA VAL A 21 -13.88 -0.87 7.12
C VAL A 21 -12.88 0.06 7.79
N LYS A 22 -12.60 -0.15 9.08
CA LYS A 22 -11.60 0.63 9.81
C LYS A 22 -10.22 0.52 9.13
N LEU A 23 -9.79 -0.69 8.81
CA LEU A 23 -8.49 -0.95 8.21
C LEU A 23 -8.36 -0.32 6.82
N ARG A 24 -9.39 -0.42 5.97
CA ARG A 24 -9.43 0.26 4.67
C ARG A 24 -9.43 1.78 4.79
N GLY A 25 -10.14 2.31 5.79
CA GLY A 25 -10.15 3.75 6.09
C GLY A 25 -8.78 4.28 6.50
N GLU A 26 -8.06 3.55 7.36
CA GLU A 26 -6.70 3.89 7.77
C GLU A 26 -5.74 3.92 6.58
N PHE A 27 -5.81 2.94 5.67
CA PHE A 27 -5.00 2.94 4.45
C PHE A 27 -5.31 4.12 3.52
N ALA A 28 -6.59 4.43 3.30
CA ALA A 28 -6.98 5.56 2.46
C ALA A 28 -6.47 6.90 3.00
N ILE A 29 -6.63 7.14 4.31
CA ILE A 29 -6.13 8.35 4.97
C ILE A 29 -4.61 8.43 4.87
N ARG A 30 -3.92 7.33 5.13
CA ARG A 30 -2.45 7.27 5.11
C ARG A 30 -1.88 7.53 3.72
N ARG A 31 -2.49 6.95 2.68
CA ARG A 31 -2.16 7.26 1.28
C ARG A 31 -2.30 8.77 1.02
N ASP A 32 -3.44 9.36 1.38
CA ASP A 32 -3.71 10.77 1.10
C ASP A 32 -2.74 11.71 1.83
N VAL A 33 -2.39 11.40 3.07
CA VAL A 33 -1.38 12.15 3.82
C VAL A 33 -0.03 12.13 3.11
N LEU A 34 0.42 10.96 2.63
CA LEU A 34 1.73 10.80 2.00
C LEU A 34 1.80 11.42 0.61
N VAL A 35 0.74 11.24 -0.19
CA VAL A 35 0.63 11.85 -1.52
C VAL A 35 0.71 13.37 -1.41
N ASN A 36 0.01 13.97 -0.45
CA ASN A 36 0.03 15.41 -0.25
C ASN A 36 1.34 15.91 0.35
N ALA A 37 1.88 15.23 1.37
CA ALA A 37 3.12 15.63 2.05
C ALA A 37 4.33 15.61 1.11
N HIS A 38 4.42 14.60 0.25
CA HIS A 38 5.57 14.41 -0.65
C HIS A 38 5.31 14.82 -2.10
N ARG A 39 4.11 15.35 -2.40
CA ARG A 39 3.66 15.73 -3.76
C ARG A 39 3.90 14.62 -4.78
N LEU A 40 3.51 13.41 -4.43
CA LEU A 40 3.74 12.22 -5.25
C LEU A 40 3.01 12.34 -6.58
N ASN A 41 3.68 11.96 -7.67
CA ASN A 41 3.02 11.85 -8.97
C ASN A 41 2.08 10.62 -8.99
N PRO A 42 1.17 10.50 -9.97
CA PRO A 42 0.19 9.40 -10.00
C PRO A 42 0.79 7.99 -9.90
N ARG A 43 1.96 7.75 -10.51
CA ARG A 43 2.62 6.43 -10.46
C ARG A 43 3.23 6.15 -9.10
N GLN A 44 3.84 7.16 -8.48
CA GLN A 44 4.36 7.06 -7.13
C GLN A 44 3.22 6.81 -6.12
N ALA A 45 2.06 7.45 -6.32
CA ALA A 45 0.87 7.19 -5.51
C ALA A 45 0.40 5.72 -5.65
N GLN A 46 0.36 5.19 -6.88
CA GLN A 46 0.03 3.76 -7.11
C GLN A 46 1.03 2.80 -6.45
N ALA A 47 2.32 3.13 -6.47
CA ALA A 47 3.34 2.32 -5.79
C ALA A 47 3.15 2.34 -4.26
N VAL A 48 2.86 3.51 -3.68
CA VAL A 48 2.58 3.66 -2.24
C VAL A 48 1.32 2.89 -1.84
N GLU A 49 0.25 2.99 -2.62
CA GLU A 49 -0.99 2.24 -2.40
C GLU A 49 -0.73 0.73 -2.41
N HIS A 50 -0.02 0.22 -3.42
CA HIS A 50 0.32 -1.20 -3.50
C HIS A 50 1.15 -1.66 -2.29
N VAL A 51 2.11 -0.84 -1.86
CA VAL A 51 2.98 -1.14 -0.70
C VAL A 51 2.20 -1.11 0.62
N LEU A 52 1.22 -0.22 0.78
CA LEU A 52 0.34 -0.21 1.95
C LEU A 52 -0.51 -1.48 2.05
N GLU A 53 -0.99 -1.99 0.91
CA GLU A 53 -1.83 -3.18 0.87
C GLU A 53 -1.03 -4.49 0.98
N HIS A 54 0.12 -4.57 0.31
CA HIS A 54 0.87 -5.84 0.12
C HIS A 54 2.20 -5.88 0.88
N GLY A 55 2.62 -4.77 1.51
CA GLY A 55 3.84 -4.67 2.31
C GLY A 55 5.15 -4.57 1.52
N ARG A 56 5.12 -4.74 0.19
CA ARG A 56 6.31 -4.62 -0.66
C ARG A 56 5.95 -4.36 -2.12
N ILE A 57 6.90 -3.81 -2.87
CA ILE A 57 6.82 -3.71 -4.33
C ILE A 57 8.18 -4.02 -4.95
N ASP A 58 8.19 -4.66 -6.11
CA ASP A 58 9.39 -4.77 -6.94
C ASP A 58 9.17 -4.10 -8.30
N ILE A 59 10.24 -3.96 -9.07
CA ILE A 59 10.15 -3.28 -10.37
C ILE A 59 9.21 -3.98 -11.36
N ARG A 60 9.05 -5.31 -11.28
CA ARG A 60 8.16 -6.05 -12.19
C ARG A 60 6.70 -5.81 -11.84
N THR A 61 6.39 -5.82 -10.54
CA THR A 61 5.06 -5.41 -10.06
C THR A 61 4.77 -3.97 -10.45
N PHE A 62 5.75 -3.07 -10.34
CA PHE A 62 5.54 -1.67 -10.71
C PHE A 62 5.32 -1.48 -12.23
N GLU A 63 6.01 -2.26 -13.07
CA GLU A 63 5.74 -2.32 -14.51
C GLU A 63 4.32 -2.82 -14.82
N ALA A 64 3.82 -3.80 -14.06
CA ALA A 64 2.45 -4.30 -14.21
C ALA A 64 1.39 -3.26 -13.78
N LEU A 65 1.67 -2.45 -12.76
CA LEU A 65 0.79 -1.36 -12.30
C LEU A 65 0.79 -0.17 -13.27
N CYS A 66 1.90 0.07 -13.96
CA CYS A 66 2.11 1.22 -14.85
C CYS A 66 2.66 0.78 -16.22
N PRO A 67 1.89 0.02 -17.04
CA PRO A 67 2.39 -0.57 -18.28
C PRO A 67 2.82 0.46 -19.33
N GLU A 68 2.22 1.66 -19.29
CA GLU A 68 2.52 2.76 -20.20
C GLU A 68 3.86 3.47 -19.90
N SER A 69 4.50 3.14 -18.77
CA SER A 69 5.71 3.84 -18.30
C SER A 69 6.97 3.02 -18.53
N PRO A 70 8.03 3.61 -19.13
CA PRO A 70 9.29 2.92 -19.30
C PRO A 70 9.89 2.46 -17.97
N ARG A 71 10.47 1.25 -17.95
CA ARG A 71 11.17 0.68 -16.78
C ARG A 71 12.13 1.67 -16.12
N ARG A 72 12.90 2.42 -16.90
CA ARG A 72 13.88 3.40 -16.40
C ARG A 72 13.23 4.52 -15.61
N THR A 73 12.04 4.96 -16.02
CA THR A 73 11.23 5.96 -15.31
C THR A 73 10.73 5.40 -13.99
N LEU A 74 10.19 4.18 -14.00
CA LEU A 74 9.70 3.51 -12.79
C LEU A 74 10.81 3.26 -11.76
N GLN A 75 12.00 2.86 -12.23
CA GLN A 75 13.19 2.75 -11.37
C GLN A 75 13.60 4.09 -10.76
N ARG A 76 13.48 5.19 -11.51
CA ARG A 76 13.75 6.55 -11.00
C ARG A 76 12.69 6.99 -9.99
N ASP A 77 11.43 6.60 -10.19
CA ASP A 77 10.35 6.87 -9.25
C ASP A 77 10.57 6.11 -7.93
N LEU A 78 10.97 4.82 -7.99
CA LEU A 78 11.35 4.04 -6.80
C LEU A 78 12.54 4.65 -6.05
N ALA A 79 13.59 5.05 -6.76
CA ALA A 79 14.75 5.69 -6.15
C ALA A 79 14.40 7.05 -5.50
N GLN A 80 13.48 7.82 -6.09
CA GLN A 80 12.98 9.05 -5.49
C GLN A 80 12.19 8.76 -4.21
N MET A 81 11.31 7.77 -4.20
CA MET A 81 10.55 7.38 -3.02
C MET A 81 11.45 6.81 -1.91
N GLU A 82 12.53 6.10 -2.26
CA GLU A 82 13.57 5.69 -1.32
C GLU A 82 14.29 6.91 -0.72
N ALA A 83 14.71 7.87 -1.56
CA ALA A 83 15.37 9.10 -1.10
C ALA A 83 14.45 9.99 -0.24
N MET A 84 13.14 9.95 -0.45
CA MET A 84 12.14 10.63 0.38
C MET A 84 11.94 9.97 1.75
N GLY A 85 12.56 8.81 2.00
CA GLY A 85 12.28 8.03 3.20
C GLY A 85 10.85 7.50 3.22
N LEU A 86 10.30 7.16 2.04
CA LEU A 86 9.04 6.43 1.94
C LEU A 86 9.35 4.95 1.88
N LEU A 87 10.23 4.53 0.98
CA LEU A 87 10.57 3.13 0.80
C LEU A 87 11.97 2.81 1.33
N THR A 88 12.17 1.58 1.78
CA THR A 88 13.49 1.01 2.05
C THR A 88 13.75 -0.09 1.04
N ARG A 89 14.91 -0.02 0.39
CA ARG A 89 15.34 -1.05 -0.55
C ARG A 89 15.90 -2.25 0.19
N GLU A 90 15.31 -3.41 -0.05
CA GLU A 90 15.74 -4.70 0.47
C GLU A 90 16.19 -5.62 -0.68
N GLY A 91 17.30 -6.33 -0.47
CA GLY A 91 17.83 -7.32 -1.41
C GLY A 91 18.90 -6.81 -2.38
N GLY A 92 19.55 -7.75 -3.07
CA GLY A 92 20.66 -7.48 -4.00
C GLY A 92 20.22 -6.81 -5.31
N THR A 93 21.20 -6.26 -6.05
CA THR A 93 21.02 -5.42 -7.25
C THR A 93 20.01 -5.95 -8.29
N ASN A 94 19.91 -7.28 -8.44
CA ASN A 94 19.07 -7.92 -9.46
C ASN A 94 17.69 -8.40 -8.95
N LYS A 95 17.40 -8.28 -7.66
CA LYS A 95 16.11 -8.67 -7.02
C LYS A 95 15.69 -7.65 -5.95
N ALA A 96 15.94 -6.36 -6.23
CA ALA A 96 15.58 -5.30 -5.31
C ALA A 96 14.05 -5.26 -5.10
N ALA A 97 13.63 -5.45 -3.86
CA ALA A 97 12.30 -5.20 -3.39
C ALA A 97 12.32 -3.93 -2.54
N TYR A 98 11.20 -3.22 -2.50
CA TYR A 98 11.04 -2.01 -1.72
C TYR A 98 9.93 -2.25 -0.71
N THR A 99 10.23 -2.05 0.58
CA THR A 99 9.29 -2.15 1.70
C THR A 99 9.00 -0.75 2.24
N PRO A 100 7.90 -0.52 2.97
CA PRO A 100 7.69 0.75 3.64
C PRO A 100 8.83 0.99 4.63
N SER A 101 9.49 2.14 4.52
CA SER A 101 10.45 2.55 5.53
C SER A 101 9.69 2.84 6.83
N GLY A 102 10.16 2.25 7.94
CA GLY A 102 9.44 2.29 9.21
C GLY A 102 9.12 3.73 9.66
N LYS A 103 7.86 3.91 10.11
CA LYS A 103 7.16 5.15 10.50
C LYS A 103 6.46 5.88 9.36
N TRP A 104 5.34 5.32 8.93
CA TRP A 104 4.21 6.16 8.50
C TRP A 104 3.00 5.91 9.41
#